data_AF-A0A9E6B8U4-F1
#
_entry.id   AF-A0A9E6B8U4-F1
#
_cell.length_a   1.000
_cell.length_b   1.000
_cell.length_c   1.000
_cell.angle_alpha   90.00
_cell.angle_beta   90.00
_cell.angle_gamma   90.00
#
_symmetry.space_group_name_H-M   'P 1'
#
loop_
_entity.id
_entity.type
_entity.pdbx_description
1 polymer ?
#
loop_
_entity_poly.entity_id
_entity_poly.type
_entity_poly.pdbx_seq_one_letter_code
_entity_poly.pdbx_strand_id
1 'polypeptide(L)'
;MPSRGKPERVLLKLSGGALSGPQGTPFGEQALAYIAGQVADARSTGTRIAVVLGGGNVLRGASFYPEGAGRLRADYAGMMATVINALVLRQRLEDLGLPVVHYSAFPVPRIAEAFEPARCIADLDAGRLVLLAGGTGCPLFSTDTAAVLRAIEIGAGLVLKATRVDGVYTADPETTPGAERIERISCADVLRRRLGVMDLTAVSLCLQHSLPVRVFNYGRPGNLRRAVAGEDVGTLMEG
;
A
#
# COMPACT_ATOMS: atom_id res chain seq x y z
N MET A 1 -9.64 21.47 -13.93
CA MET A 1 -10.18 20.10 -14.08
C MET A 1 -11.12 19.84 -12.91
N PRO A 2 -12.28 19.19 -13.10
CA PRO A 2 -13.20 18.98 -11.99
C PRO A 2 -12.49 18.12 -10.93
N SER A 3 -12.61 18.51 -9.66
CA SER A 3 -12.15 17.68 -8.54
C SER A 3 -12.77 16.30 -8.72
N ARG A 4 -11.96 15.25 -8.90
CA ARG A 4 -12.47 13.88 -8.89
C ARG A 4 -13.26 13.72 -7.59
N GLY A 5 -14.54 13.37 -7.70
CA GLY A 5 -15.37 13.10 -6.54
C GLY A 5 -14.73 12.04 -5.66
N LYS A 6 -15.15 12.00 -4.40
CA LYS A 6 -14.67 11.01 -3.42
C LYS A 6 -14.66 9.60 -4.04
N PRO A 7 -13.52 8.88 -3.99
CA PRO A 7 -13.44 7.56 -4.58
C PRO A 7 -14.36 6.58 -3.85
N GLU A 8 -15.09 5.78 -4.60
CA GLU A 8 -15.95 4.72 -4.07
C GLU A 8 -15.11 3.60 -3.42
N ARG A 9 -13.98 3.28 -4.06
CA ARG A 9 -13.02 2.28 -3.61
C ARG A 9 -11.59 2.79 -3.73
N VAL A 10 -10.78 2.49 -2.73
CA VAL A 10 -9.36 2.83 -2.70
C VAL A 10 -8.52 1.61 -2.34
N LEU A 11 -7.27 1.62 -2.81
CA LEU A 11 -6.27 0.68 -2.37
C LEU A 11 -5.20 1.40 -1.56
N LEU A 12 -5.11 1.10 -0.27
CA LEU A 12 -4.09 1.59 0.63
C LEU A 12 -2.87 0.67 0.57
N LYS A 13 -1.73 1.20 0.14
CA LYS A 13 -0.45 0.50 0.24
C LYS A 13 0.29 0.94 1.49
N LEU A 14 0.56 0.00 2.38
CA LEU A 14 1.39 0.19 3.57
C LEU A 14 2.75 -0.51 3.36
N SER A 15 3.83 0.18 3.68
CA SER A 15 5.14 -0.49 3.78
C SER A 15 5.18 -1.40 5.01
N GLY A 16 5.98 -2.47 4.97
CA GLY A 16 6.15 -3.34 6.15
C GLY A 16 6.71 -2.56 7.35
N GLY A 17 7.60 -1.60 7.10
CA GLY A 17 8.15 -0.71 8.13
C GLY A 17 7.14 0.20 8.82
N ALA A 18 5.89 0.28 8.34
CA ALA A 18 4.79 0.93 9.06
C ALA A 18 4.29 0.11 10.26
N LEU A 19 4.63 -1.19 10.31
CA LEU A 19 4.28 -2.11 11.40
C LEU A 19 5.48 -2.42 12.32
N SER A 20 6.61 -1.72 12.13
CA SER A 20 7.80 -1.89 12.96
C SER A 20 7.71 -1.08 14.24
N GLY A 21 8.19 -1.64 15.34
CA GLY A 21 8.42 -0.95 16.59
C GLY A 21 9.76 -0.20 16.64
N PRO A 22 10.15 0.29 17.83
CA PRO A 22 11.47 0.88 18.05
C PRO A 22 12.58 -0.03 17.55
N GLN A 23 13.64 0.59 16.99
CA GLN A 23 14.82 -0.10 16.46
C GLN A 23 14.51 -1.09 15.32
N GLY A 24 13.32 -1.02 14.70
CA GLY A 24 12.95 -1.86 13.56
C GLY A 24 12.44 -3.24 13.95
N THR A 25 12.14 -3.48 15.23
CA THR A 25 11.51 -4.72 15.70
C THR A 25 10.21 -5.00 14.93
N PRO A 26 9.94 -6.24 14.48
CA PRO A 26 8.66 -6.57 13.85
C PRO A 26 7.51 -6.38 14.83
N PHE A 27 6.35 -5.94 14.33
CA PHE A 27 5.08 -5.91 15.08
C PHE A 27 5.10 -5.02 16.33
N GLY A 28 5.58 -3.79 16.18
CA GLY A 28 5.54 -2.82 17.26
C GLY A 28 4.10 -2.53 17.68
N GLU A 29 3.79 -2.70 18.96
CA GLU A 29 2.44 -2.56 19.50
C GLU A 29 1.82 -1.18 19.20
N GLN A 30 2.56 -0.12 19.47
CA GLN A 30 2.12 1.26 19.19
C GLN A 30 1.90 1.50 17.70
N ALA A 31 2.77 0.96 16.83
CA ALA A 31 2.65 1.11 15.39
C ALA A 31 1.41 0.37 14.85
N LEU A 32 1.18 -0.86 15.33
CA LEU A 32 0.00 -1.65 14.99
C LEU A 32 -1.30 -0.96 15.44
N ALA A 33 -1.35 -0.52 16.70
CA ALA A 33 -2.50 0.20 17.25
C ALA A 33 -2.77 1.49 16.47
N TYR A 34 -1.72 2.24 16.14
CA TYR A 34 -1.83 3.47 15.35
C TYR A 34 -2.39 3.19 13.96
N ILE A 35 -1.82 2.25 13.21
CA ILE A 35 -2.27 1.92 11.86
C ILE A 35 -3.70 1.37 11.87
N ALA A 36 -4.03 0.46 12.79
CA ALA A 36 -5.39 -0.08 12.92
C ALA A 36 -6.40 1.04 13.23
N GLY A 37 -6.06 1.96 14.14
CA GLY A 37 -6.89 3.12 14.47
C GLY A 37 -7.08 4.09 13.29
N GLN A 38 -6.01 4.37 12.52
CA GLN A 38 -6.13 5.20 11.32
C GLN A 38 -7.01 4.55 10.25
N VAL A 39 -6.90 3.23 10.04
CA VAL A 39 -7.75 2.50 9.08
C VAL A 39 -9.20 2.48 9.55
N ALA A 40 -9.44 2.30 10.85
CA ALA A 40 -10.78 2.36 11.44
C ALA A 40 -11.42 3.75 11.26
N ASP A 41 -10.68 4.83 11.54
CA ASP A 41 -11.16 6.20 11.32
C ASP A 41 -11.44 6.47 9.84
N ALA A 42 -10.56 6.03 8.93
CA ALA A 42 -10.76 6.22 7.50
C ALA A 42 -11.98 5.47 6.94
N ARG A 43 -12.33 4.32 7.53
CA ARG A 43 -13.54 3.57 7.17
C ARG A 43 -14.82 4.33 7.48
N SER A 44 -14.82 5.24 8.46
CA SER A 44 -15.98 6.10 8.77
C SER A 44 -16.41 7.00 7.59
N THR A 45 -15.52 7.18 6.60
CA THR A 45 -15.88 7.88 5.36
C THR A 45 -16.92 7.10 4.56
N GLY A 46 -17.02 5.78 4.68
CA GLY A 46 -17.88 4.93 3.82
C GLY A 46 -17.24 4.57 2.47
N THR A 47 -16.00 4.99 2.21
CA THR A 47 -15.20 4.48 1.09
C THR A 47 -14.73 3.06 1.40
N ARG A 48 -14.78 2.16 0.42
CA ARG A 48 -14.32 0.78 0.60
C ARG A 48 -12.81 0.73 0.45
N ILE A 49 -12.14 0.05 1.39
CA ILE A 49 -10.69 0.08 1.51
C ILE A 49 -10.14 -1.34 1.37
N ALA A 50 -9.31 -1.55 0.35
CA ALA A 50 -8.40 -2.67 0.27
C ALA A 50 -7.00 -2.24 0.73
N VAL A 51 -6.25 -3.13 1.38
CA VAL A 51 -4.92 -2.83 1.92
C VAL A 51 -3.89 -3.81 1.36
N VAL A 52 -2.83 -3.32 0.75
CA VAL A 52 -1.64 -4.10 0.37
C VAL A 52 -0.51 -3.81 1.36
N LEU A 53 0.13 -4.87 1.86
CA LEU A 53 1.17 -4.79 2.88
C LEU A 53 2.53 -5.19 2.31
N GLY A 54 3.57 -4.39 2.58
CA GLY A 54 4.96 -4.80 2.36
C GLY A 54 5.47 -5.72 3.47
N GLY A 55 6.51 -6.51 3.22
CA GLY A 55 7.05 -7.51 4.17
C GLY A 55 8.34 -7.11 4.91
N GLY A 56 8.87 -5.91 4.66
CA GLY A 56 10.22 -5.51 5.06
C GLY A 56 10.49 -5.34 6.56
N ASN A 57 9.46 -5.41 7.41
CA ASN A 57 9.60 -5.47 8.87
C ASN A 57 9.89 -6.88 9.39
N VAL A 58 9.40 -7.92 8.72
CA VAL A 58 9.61 -9.33 9.13
C VAL A 58 10.86 -9.88 8.45
N LEU A 59 10.99 -9.64 7.15
CA LEU A 59 12.10 -10.12 6.34
C LEU A 59 12.65 -8.97 5.51
N ARG A 60 13.85 -8.50 5.86
CA ARG A 60 14.69 -7.69 4.96
C ARG A 60 15.47 -8.64 4.06
N GLY A 61 14.77 -9.20 3.06
CA GLY A 61 15.22 -10.35 2.26
C GLY A 61 16.56 -10.22 1.54
N ALA A 62 17.13 -9.02 1.43
CA ALA A 62 18.44 -8.82 0.81
C ALA A 62 19.62 -9.38 1.63
N SER A 63 19.46 -9.61 2.94
CA SER A 63 20.59 -9.97 3.81
C SER A 63 20.91 -11.47 3.84
N PHE A 64 19.95 -12.34 3.51
CA PHE A 64 20.07 -13.79 3.69
C PHE A 64 20.35 -14.56 2.40
N TYR A 65 20.23 -13.91 1.24
CA TYR A 65 20.32 -14.58 -0.05
C TYR A 65 21.37 -13.89 -0.93
N PRO A 66 22.40 -14.61 -1.41
CA PRO A 66 23.35 -14.08 -2.38
C PRO A 66 22.65 -13.72 -3.71
N GLU A 67 23.28 -12.86 -4.50
CA GLU A 67 22.75 -12.38 -5.79
C GLU A 67 22.39 -13.53 -6.77
N GLY A 68 21.52 -13.25 -7.75
CA GLY A 68 21.06 -14.23 -8.74
C GLY A 68 19.91 -15.11 -8.22
N ALA A 69 20.07 -16.44 -8.23
CA ALA A 69 19.01 -17.38 -7.84
C ALA A 69 18.52 -17.19 -6.39
N GLY A 70 19.35 -16.63 -5.51
CA GLY A 70 18.96 -16.26 -4.16
C GLY A 70 17.89 -15.16 -4.13
N ARG A 71 17.89 -14.24 -5.10
CA ARG A 71 16.91 -13.16 -5.17
C ARG A 71 15.48 -13.68 -5.35
N LEU A 72 15.27 -14.68 -6.20
CA LEU A 72 13.93 -15.25 -6.41
C LEU A 72 13.37 -15.87 -5.12
N ARG A 73 14.22 -16.57 -4.35
CA ARG A 73 13.86 -17.13 -3.05
C ARG A 73 13.60 -16.03 -2.01
N ALA A 74 14.39 -14.96 -2.03
CA ALA A 74 14.20 -13.80 -1.17
C ALA A 74 12.84 -13.13 -1.41
N ASP A 75 12.41 -13.01 -2.67
CA ASP A 75 11.12 -12.42 -3.01
C ASP A 75 9.96 -13.30 -2.50
N TYR A 76 10.04 -14.63 -2.64
CA TYR A 76 9.03 -15.54 -2.04
C TYR A 76 8.99 -15.45 -0.52
N ALA A 77 10.15 -15.38 0.14
CA ALA A 77 10.22 -15.17 1.59
C ALA A 77 9.58 -13.82 1.98
N GLY A 78 9.83 -12.77 1.19
CA GLY A 78 9.20 -11.46 1.32
C GLY A 78 7.69 -11.51 1.16
N MET A 79 7.17 -12.29 0.22
CA MET A 79 5.73 -12.50 0.07
C MET A 79 5.12 -13.20 1.28
N MET A 80 5.77 -14.22 1.83
CA MET A 80 5.32 -14.86 3.07
C MET A 80 5.31 -13.88 4.24
N ALA A 81 6.29 -12.99 4.33
CA ALA A 81 6.28 -11.90 5.33
C ALA A 81 5.03 -10.99 5.19
N THR A 82 4.56 -10.72 3.96
CA THR A 82 3.30 -9.96 3.79
C THR A 82 2.07 -10.72 4.31
N VAL A 83 2.04 -12.04 4.18
CA VAL A 83 0.96 -12.90 4.72
C VAL A 83 0.95 -12.86 6.24
N ILE A 84 2.13 -12.91 6.88
CA ILE A 84 2.26 -12.77 8.33
C ILE A 84 1.80 -11.37 8.78
N ASN A 85 2.20 -10.32 8.05
CA ASN A 85 1.75 -8.95 8.36
C ASN A 85 0.24 -8.80 8.29
N ALA A 86 -0.38 -9.38 7.26
CA ALA A 86 -1.84 -9.34 7.11
C ALA A 86 -2.53 -10.10 8.24
N LEU A 87 -2.00 -11.24 8.66
CA LEU A 87 -2.52 -12.00 9.80
C LEU A 87 -2.49 -11.17 11.10
N VAL A 88 -1.36 -10.52 11.40
CA VAL A 88 -1.20 -9.71 12.62
C VAL A 88 -2.07 -8.45 12.57
N LEU A 89 -2.10 -7.75 11.44
CA LEU A 89 -2.93 -6.54 11.29
C LEU A 89 -4.41 -6.87 11.35
N ARG A 90 -4.84 -7.99 10.76
CA ARG A 90 -6.21 -8.49 10.82
C ARG A 90 -6.71 -8.59 12.26
N GLN A 91 -5.95 -9.26 13.14
CA GLN A 91 -6.33 -9.38 14.55
C GLN A 91 -6.60 -8.01 15.17
N ARG A 92 -5.72 -7.03 14.94
CA ARG A 92 -5.88 -5.68 15.52
C ARG A 92 -7.06 -4.90 14.98
N LEU A 93 -7.44 -5.14 13.73
CA LEU A 93 -8.63 -4.53 13.14
C LEU A 93 -9.91 -5.22 13.64
N GLU A 94 -9.88 -6.55 13.81
CA GLU A 94 -10.97 -7.33 14.39
C GLU A 94 -11.19 -6.98 15.87
N ASP A 95 -10.13 -6.72 16.64
CA ASP A 95 -10.20 -6.19 18.02
C ASP A 95 -10.96 -4.85 18.08
N LEU A 96 -10.94 -4.06 17.00
CA LEU A 96 -11.69 -2.81 16.83
C LEU A 96 -13.11 -3.02 16.25
N GLY A 97 -13.57 -4.26 16.13
CA GLY A 97 -14.89 -4.63 15.62
C GLY A 97 -15.03 -4.50 14.10
N LEU A 98 -13.93 -4.39 13.35
CA LEU A 98 -13.99 -4.30 11.90
C LEU A 98 -14.09 -5.70 11.27
N PRO A 99 -15.07 -5.95 10.38
CA PRO A 99 -15.05 -7.16 9.57
C PRO A 99 -13.92 -7.06 8.54
N VAL A 100 -13.02 -8.05 8.56
CA VAL A 100 -11.83 -8.12 7.71
C VAL A 100 -11.78 -9.45 6.95
N VAL A 101 -11.41 -9.39 5.67
CA VAL A 101 -11.08 -10.57 4.84
C VAL A 101 -9.61 -10.51 4.45
N HIS A 102 -8.94 -11.65 4.46
CA HIS A 102 -7.53 -11.78 4.13
C HIS A 102 -7.36 -12.67 2.89
N TYR A 103 -6.95 -12.05 1.79
CA TYR A 103 -6.59 -12.74 0.57
C TYR A 103 -5.07 -12.78 0.38
N SER A 104 -4.61 -13.81 -0.31
CA SER A 104 -3.22 -13.98 -0.74
C SER A 104 -3.15 -14.26 -2.24
N ALA A 105 -2.11 -13.74 -2.89
CA ALA A 105 -1.84 -13.99 -4.31
C ALA A 105 -1.61 -15.48 -4.65
N PHE A 106 -1.27 -16.30 -3.65
CA PHE A 106 -1.15 -17.75 -3.75
C PHE A 106 -1.89 -18.43 -2.59
N PRO A 107 -2.30 -19.70 -2.73
CA PRO A 107 -3.02 -20.42 -1.67
C PRO A 107 -2.20 -20.53 -0.38
N VAL A 108 -2.81 -20.15 0.75
CA VAL A 108 -2.27 -20.38 2.09
C VAL A 108 -3.36 -21.02 2.96
N PRO A 109 -3.54 -22.36 2.86
CA PRO A 109 -4.65 -23.05 3.51
C PRO A 109 -4.73 -22.75 5.01
N ARG A 110 -5.96 -22.50 5.49
CA ARG A 110 -6.28 -22.12 6.88
C ARG A 110 -5.85 -20.71 7.32
N ILE A 111 -5.15 -19.95 6.48
CA ILE A 111 -4.62 -18.61 6.85
C ILE A 111 -5.23 -17.50 5.98
N ALA A 112 -5.27 -17.70 4.66
CA ALA A 112 -5.75 -16.71 3.71
C ALA A 112 -6.49 -17.37 2.55
N GLU A 113 -7.51 -16.69 2.04
CA GLU A 113 -8.20 -17.09 0.82
C GLU A 113 -7.33 -16.79 -0.41
N ALA A 114 -7.44 -17.61 -1.46
CA ALA A 114 -6.78 -17.29 -2.73
C ALA A 114 -7.47 -16.07 -3.35
N PHE A 115 -6.69 -15.08 -3.77
CA PHE A 115 -7.22 -13.86 -4.36
C PHE A 115 -7.99 -14.16 -5.65
N GLU A 116 -9.24 -13.74 -5.67
CA GLU A 116 -10.10 -13.74 -6.86
C GLU A 116 -10.80 -12.37 -6.89
N PRO A 117 -10.68 -11.59 -8.00
CA PRO A 117 -11.20 -10.22 -8.05
C PRO A 117 -12.68 -10.08 -7.75
N ALA A 118 -13.56 -10.95 -8.28
CA ALA A 118 -15.00 -10.82 -8.10
C ALA A 118 -15.42 -11.03 -6.64
N ARG A 119 -14.82 -12.00 -5.94
CA ARG A 119 -15.02 -12.23 -4.51
C ARG A 119 -14.50 -11.08 -3.65
N CYS A 120 -13.30 -10.59 -3.96
CA CYS A 120 -12.72 -9.44 -3.28
C CYS A 120 -13.64 -8.21 -3.41
N ILE A 121 -14.16 -7.95 -4.61
CA ILE A 121 -15.13 -6.88 -4.88
C ILE A 121 -16.41 -7.09 -4.06
N ALA A 122 -16.97 -8.30 -4.05
CA ALA A 122 -18.17 -8.61 -3.28
C ALA A 122 -17.97 -8.38 -1.77
N ASP A 123 -16.79 -8.70 -1.23
CA ASP A 123 -16.46 -8.42 0.18
C ASP A 123 -16.34 -6.94 0.47
N LEU A 124 -15.67 -6.18 -0.41
CA LEU A 124 -15.61 -4.72 -0.32
C LEU A 124 -17.02 -4.13 -0.38
N ASP A 125 -17.88 -4.64 -1.26
CA ASP A 125 -19.26 -4.18 -1.46
C ASP A 125 -20.16 -4.51 -0.27
N ALA A 126 -19.90 -5.63 0.41
CA ALA A 126 -20.50 -6.00 1.70
C ALA A 126 -19.94 -5.18 2.89
N GLY A 127 -19.08 -4.20 2.63
CA GLY A 127 -18.49 -3.32 3.63
C GLY A 127 -17.39 -3.99 4.45
N ARG A 128 -16.78 -5.08 3.98
CA ARG A 128 -15.62 -5.67 4.65
C ARG A 128 -14.34 -4.91 4.28
N LEU A 129 -13.41 -4.80 5.22
CA LEU A 129 -12.06 -4.37 4.90
C LEU A 129 -11.32 -5.56 4.27
N VAL A 130 -10.59 -5.33 3.19
CA VAL A 130 -9.83 -6.41 2.54
C VAL A 130 -8.33 -6.20 2.74
N LEU A 131 -7.63 -7.21 3.24
CA LEU A 131 -6.17 -7.28 3.26
C LEU A 131 -5.70 -8.18 2.12
N LEU A 132 -4.77 -7.68 1.32
CA LEU A 132 -4.19 -8.33 0.15
C LEU A 132 -2.70 -8.58 0.40
N ALA A 133 -2.34 -9.85 0.56
CA ALA A 133 -0.99 -10.32 0.78
C ALA A 133 -0.47 -11.15 -0.41
N GLY A 134 0.78 -11.59 -0.33
CA GLY A 134 1.44 -12.38 -1.37
C GLY A 134 1.97 -11.55 -2.56
N GLY A 135 1.85 -10.23 -2.52
CA GLY A 135 2.29 -9.34 -3.60
C GLY A 135 1.59 -9.66 -4.92
N THR A 136 2.37 -9.77 -6.01
CA THR A 136 1.88 -10.24 -7.31
C THR A 136 1.76 -11.77 -7.38
N GLY A 137 2.35 -12.50 -6.43
CA GLY A 137 2.57 -13.94 -6.49
C GLY A 137 3.79 -14.35 -7.33
N CYS A 138 4.45 -13.40 -8.00
CA CYS A 138 5.61 -13.62 -8.85
C CYS A 138 6.83 -12.86 -8.33
N PRO A 139 8.03 -13.49 -8.27
CA PRO A 139 9.27 -12.79 -7.96
C PRO A 139 9.55 -11.65 -8.93
N LEU A 140 10.53 -10.80 -8.60
CA LEU A 140 10.99 -9.65 -9.38
C LEU A 140 10.07 -8.43 -9.39
N PHE A 141 8.91 -8.51 -8.71
CA PHE A 141 7.98 -7.41 -8.59
C PHE A 141 8.01 -6.77 -7.20
N SER A 142 7.78 -5.46 -7.15
CA SER A 142 7.71 -4.73 -5.89
C SER A 142 6.29 -4.80 -5.30
N THR A 143 6.17 -4.42 -4.02
CA THR A 143 4.85 -4.22 -3.40
C THR A 143 4.09 -3.04 -4.01
N ASP A 144 4.77 -2.05 -4.58
CA ASP A 144 4.12 -0.95 -5.28
C ASP A 144 3.51 -1.47 -6.61
N THR A 145 4.21 -2.34 -7.34
CA THR A 145 3.63 -3.00 -8.52
C THR A 145 2.41 -3.84 -8.15
N ALA A 146 2.48 -4.60 -7.05
CA ALA A 146 1.34 -5.37 -6.56
C ALA A 146 0.15 -4.49 -6.16
N ALA A 147 0.41 -3.35 -5.51
CA ALA A 147 -0.64 -2.40 -5.13
C ALA A 147 -1.37 -1.84 -6.35
N VAL A 148 -0.63 -1.43 -7.37
CA VAL A 148 -1.23 -0.91 -8.61
C VAL A 148 -1.99 -2.01 -9.35
N LEU A 149 -1.43 -3.21 -9.47
CA LEU A 149 -2.09 -4.36 -10.11
C LEU A 149 -3.41 -4.70 -9.43
N ARG A 150 -3.41 -4.86 -8.10
CA ARG A 150 -4.62 -5.20 -7.34
C ARG A 150 -5.65 -4.08 -7.40
N ALA A 151 -5.22 -2.82 -7.43
CA ALA A 151 -6.12 -1.68 -7.57
C ALA A 151 -6.86 -1.70 -8.91
N ILE A 152 -6.16 -2.07 -9.99
CA ILE A 152 -6.77 -2.24 -11.32
C ILE A 152 -7.78 -3.39 -11.28
N GLU A 153 -7.40 -4.56 -10.76
CA GLU A 153 -8.25 -5.75 -10.75
C GLU A 153 -9.55 -5.58 -9.94
N ILE A 154 -9.50 -4.82 -8.83
CA ILE A 154 -10.69 -4.55 -8.00
C ILE A 154 -11.42 -3.27 -8.42
N GLY A 155 -10.97 -2.58 -9.47
CA GLY A 155 -11.53 -1.31 -9.92
C GLY A 155 -11.53 -0.24 -8.82
N ALA A 156 -10.39 -0.05 -8.15
CA ALA A 156 -10.16 1.05 -7.23
C ALA A 156 -9.93 2.36 -8.00
N GLY A 157 -10.55 3.44 -7.53
CA GLY A 157 -10.45 4.76 -8.18
C GLY A 157 -9.19 5.54 -7.80
N LEU A 158 -8.47 5.10 -6.77
CA LEU A 158 -7.28 5.76 -6.23
C LEU A 158 -6.40 4.76 -5.47
N VAL A 159 -5.09 4.82 -5.70
CA VAL A 159 -4.09 4.16 -4.84
C VAL A 159 -3.54 5.16 -3.84
N LEU A 160 -3.56 4.79 -2.56
CA LEU A 160 -3.02 5.58 -1.46
C LEU A 160 -1.69 4.98 -1.03
N LYS A 161 -0.57 5.62 -1.40
CA LYS A 161 0.77 5.17 -1.00
C LYS A 161 1.20 5.87 0.28
N ALA A 162 1.09 5.14 1.40
CA ALA A 162 1.51 5.61 2.71
C ALA A 162 3.04 5.61 2.84
N THR A 163 3.62 6.78 3.07
CA THR A 163 5.06 6.99 3.27
C THR A 163 5.37 7.72 4.58
N ARG A 164 6.65 7.75 4.96
CA ARG A 164 7.12 8.58 6.10
C ARG A 164 7.30 10.05 5.72
N VAL A 165 7.65 10.32 4.47
CA VAL A 165 7.64 11.66 3.88
C VAL A 165 6.22 12.06 3.48
N ASP A 166 5.95 13.36 3.40
CA ASP A 166 4.61 13.90 3.13
C ASP A 166 4.29 14.16 1.66
N GLY A 167 5.11 13.65 0.73
CA GLY A 167 4.82 13.69 -0.69
C GLY A 167 6.00 13.24 -1.55
N VAL A 168 5.91 13.58 -2.82
CA VAL A 168 7.00 13.49 -3.80
C VAL A 168 7.73 14.82 -3.81
N TYR A 169 9.06 14.76 -3.87
CA TYR A 169 9.93 15.93 -3.88
C TYR A 169 10.72 16.02 -5.18
N THR A 170 11.22 17.22 -5.49
CA THR A 170 12.10 17.46 -6.64
C THR A 170 13.44 16.72 -6.54
N ALA A 171 13.89 16.43 -5.32
CA ALA A 171 15.05 15.61 -4.96
C ALA A 171 14.78 14.93 -3.60
N ASP A 172 15.67 14.06 -3.11
CA ASP A 172 15.52 13.47 -1.78
C ASP A 172 15.67 14.55 -0.69
N PRO A 173 14.61 14.83 0.10
CA PRO A 173 14.63 15.90 1.09
C PRO A 173 15.55 15.61 2.30
N GLU A 174 15.94 14.36 2.52
CA GLU A 174 16.87 14.01 3.61
C GLU A 174 18.33 14.31 3.23
N THR A 175 18.66 14.27 1.94
CA THR A 175 20.03 14.42 1.44
C THR A 175 20.27 15.69 0.62
N THR A 176 19.20 16.34 0.13
CA THR A 176 19.28 17.51 -0.74
C THR A 176 18.61 18.72 -0.09
N PRO A 177 19.40 19.65 0.50
CA PRO A 177 18.89 20.93 0.97
C PRO A 177 18.25 21.71 -0.19
N GLY A 178 16.98 22.08 -0.05
CA GLY A 178 16.21 22.78 -1.10
C GLY A 178 15.28 21.87 -1.92
N ALA A 179 15.13 20.59 -1.57
CA ALA A 179 14.09 19.75 -2.16
C ALA A 179 12.69 20.33 -1.88
N GLU A 180 11.94 20.58 -2.94
CA GLU A 180 10.59 21.14 -2.86
C GLU A 180 9.54 20.04 -3.06
N ARG A 181 8.47 20.06 -2.25
CA ARG A 181 7.36 19.12 -2.36
C ARG A 181 6.52 19.49 -3.59
N ILE A 182 6.25 18.50 -4.42
CA ILE A 182 5.42 18.63 -5.61
C ILE A 182 3.98 18.30 -5.24
N GLU A 183 3.02 19.16 -5.53
CA GLU A 183 1.61 18.90 -5.16
C GLU A 183 0.90 17.97 -6.15
N ARG A 184 1.16 18.17 -7.44
CA ARG A 184 0.64 17.34 -8.52
C ARG A 184 1.74 17.02 -9.51
N ILE A 185 1.76 15.79 -10.00
CA ILE A 185 2.74 15.36 -11.00
C ILE A 185 2.12 14.36 -11.97
N SER A 186 2.48 14.46 -13.25
CA SER A 186 2.01 13.46 -14.21
C SER A 186 2.82 12.16 -14.10
N CYS A 187 2.20 11.01 -14.38
CA CYS A 187 2.92 9.74 -14.49
C CYS A 187 4.04 9.83 -15.55
N ALA A 188 3.81 10.56 -16.65
CA ALA A 188 4.81 10.79 -17.69
C ALA A 188 6.03 11.57 -17.16
N ASP A 189 5.82 12.59 -16.32
CA ASP A 189 6.91 13.36 -15.71
C ASP A 189 7.69 12.53 -14.69
N VAL A 190 7.01 11.68 -13.91
CA VAL A 190 7.68 10.73 -12.99
C VAL A 190 8.61 9.80 -13.77
N LEU A 191 8.15 9.25 -14.90
CA LEU A 191 8.97 8.39 -15.77
C LEU A 191 10.14 9.17 -16.41
N ARG A 192 9.88 10.36 -16.96
CA ARG A 192 10.89 11.18 -17.65
C ARG A 192 12.00 11.62 -16.70
N ARG A 193 11.63 12.04 -15.49
CA ARG A 193 12.56 12.56 -14.47
C ARG A 193 13.10 11.47 -13.54
N ARG A 194 12.63 10.22 -13.68
CA ARG A 194 12.98 9.08 -12.81
C ARG A 194 12.86 9.41 -11.31
N LEU A 195 11.79 10.11 -10.94
CA LEU A 195 11.56 10.44 -9.53
C LEU A 195 11.24 9.17 -8.73
N GLY A 196 11.82 9.06 -7.53
CA GLY A 196 11.69 7.90 -6.64
C GLY A 196 10.32 7.74 -5.97
N VAL A 197 9.24 7.75 -6.74
CA VAL A 197 7.86 7.65 -6.23
C VAL A 197 7.48 6.19 -5.95
N MET A 198 7.66 5.34 -6.96
CA MET A 198 7.45 3.90 -7.02
C MET A 198 8.41 3.32 -8.06
N ASP A 199 8.47 1.99 -8.19
CA ASP A 199 9.17 1.38 -9.32
C ASP A 199 8.53 1.75 -10.67
N LEU A 200 9.35 1.77 -11.73
CA LEU A 200 8.92 2.19 -13.06
C LEU A 200 7.79 1.30 -13.64
N THR A 201 7.73 0.03 -13.25
CA THR A 201 6.67 -0.89 -13.67
C THR A 201 5.32 -0.45 -13.09
N ALA A 202 5.27 -0.13 -11.79
CA ALA A 202 4.08 0.39 -11.13
C ALA A 202 3.62 1.72 -11.75
N VAL A 203 4.56 2.65 -12.02
CA VAL A 203 4.23 3.95 -12.66
C VAL A 203 3.69 3.74 -14.08
N SER A 204 4.26 2.79 -14.83
CA SER A 204 3.79 2.46 -16.19
C SER A 204 2.37 1.90 -16.18
N LEU A 205 2.05 1.01 -15.24
CA LEU A 205 0.69 0.49 -15.06
C LEU A 205 -0.31 1.60 -14.69
N CYS A 206 0.08 2.53 -13.81
CA CYS A 206 -0.74 3.70 -13.48
C CYS A 206 -1.07 4.54 -14.71
N LEU A 207 -0.07 4.83 -15.56
CA LEU A 207 -0.25 5.59 -16.79
C LEU A 207 -1.20 4.87 -17.77
N GLN A 208 -0.98 3.58 -18.00
CA GLN A 208 -1.79 2.78 -18.94
C GLN A 208 -3.27 2.70 -18.53
N HIS A 209 -3.56 2.68 -17.23
CA HIS A 209 -4.91 2.55 -16.70
C HIS A 209 -5.50 3.87 -16.18
N SER A 210 -4.82 5.01 -16.38
CA SER A 210 -5.24 6.31 -15.85
C SER A 210 -5.58 6.28 -14.35
N LEU A 211 -4.83 5.44 -13.60
CA LEU A 211 -5.06 5.17 -12.19
C LEU A 211 -4.22 6.13 -11.34
N PRO A 212 -4.86 7.09 -10.64
CA PRO A 212 -4.13 8.05 -9.83
C PRO A 212 -3.53 7.39 -8.58
N VAL A 213 -2.44 7.98 -8.11
CA VAL A 213 -1.76 7.60 -6.87
C VAL A 213 -1.59 8.82 -5.99
N ARG A 214 -2.07 8.77 -4.75
CA ARG A 214 -1.82 9.81 -3.75
C ARG A 214 -0.73 9.32 -2.79
N VAL A 215 0.40 10.04 -2.77
CA VAL A 215 1.51 9.81 -1.84
C VAL A 215 1.35 10.74 -0.65
N PHE A 216 1.31 10.18 0.56
CA PHE A 216 1.04 10.98 1.75
C PHE A 216 1.76 10.42 2.99
N ASN A 217 1.98 11.29 3.97
CA ASN A 217 2.54 10.90 5.26
C ASN A 217 1.47 10.23 6.13
N TYR A 218 1.66 8.94 6.43
CA TYR A 218 0.73 8.19 7.28
C TYR A 218 0.91 8.47 8.78
N GLY A 219 2.05 9.00 9.20
CA GLY A 219 2.35 9.31 10.61
C GLY A 219 1.68 10.58 11.13
N ARG A 220 1.05 11.38 10.26
CA ARG A 220 0.23 12.52 10.67
C ARG A 220 -1.20 12.03 10.93
N PRO A 221 -1.71 12.11 12.18
CA PRO A 221 -3.08 11.66 12.50
C PRO A 221 -4.13 12.31 11.60
N GLY A 222 -5.08 11.50 11.11
CA GLY A 222 -6.20 11.93 10.27
C GLY A 222 -5.86 12.06 8.78
N ASN A 223 -4.58 12.03 8.39
CA ASN A 223 -4.21 12.11 6.98
C ASN A 223 -4.77 10.95 6.16
N LEU A 224 -4.81 9.72 6.71
CA LEU A 224 -5.37 8.59 5.98
C LEU A 224 -6.85 8.82 5.67
N ARG A 225 -7.65 9.25 6.65
CA ARG A 225 -9.06 9.58 6.46
C ARG A 225 -9.27 10.64 5.39
N ARG A 226 -8.50 11.74 5.47
CA ARG A 226 -8.55 12.83 4.49
C ARG A 226 -8.18 12.35 3.08
N ALA A 227 -7.12 11.55 2.97
CA ALA A 227 -6.67 10.98 1.70
C ALA A 227 -7.72 10.00 1.11
N VAL A 228 -8.35 9.17 1.94
CA VAL A 228 -9.47 8.29 1.54
C VAL A 228 -10.69 9.10 1.09
N ALA A 229 -10.97 10.23 1.73
CA ALA A 229 -12.04 11.14 1.34
C ALA A 229 -11.75 11.89 0.02
N GLY A 230 -10.53 11.77 -0.53
CA GLY A 230 -10.11 12.44 -1.75
C GLY A 230 -9.56 13.85 -1.56
N GLU A 231 -9.41 14.31 -0.30
CA GLU A 231 -8.87 15.63 0.01
C GLU A 231 -7.41 15.79 -0.43
N ASP A 232 -6.98 17.04 -0.59
CA ASP A 232 -5.62 17.38 -0.98
C ASP A 232 -4.64 17.21 0.18
N VAL A 233 -4.15 15.98 0.30
CA VAL A 233 -3.06 15.55 1.18
C VAL A 233 -1.90 15.04 0.35
N GLY A 234 -0.71 15.55 0.64
CA GLY A 234 0.54 15.15 0.01
C GLY A 234 0.58 15.43 -1.49
N THR A 235 1.03 14.45 -2.28
CA THR A 235 1.18 14.59 -3.74
C THR A 235 0.20 13.70 -4.47
N LEU A 236 -0.48 14.24 -5.46
CA LEU A 236 -1.28 13.47 -6.40
C LEU A 236 -0.49 13.21 -7.69
N MET A 237 -0.26 11.95 -8.00
CA MET A 237 0.23 11.49 -9.30
C MET A 237 -0.95 11.05 -10.17
N GLU A 238 -1.06 11.56 -11.40
CA GLU A 238 -2.14 11.21 -12.33
C GLU A 238 -1.65 11.15 -13.79
N GLY A 239 -2.46 10.56 -14.66
CA GLY A 239 -2.17 10.40 -16.09
C GLY A 239 -2.35 11.69 -16.88
#